data_AF-A0A1Q7LVI5-F1
#
_entry.id   AF-A0A1Q7LVI5-F1
#
_cell.length_a   1.000
_cell.length_b   1.000
_cell.length_c   1.000
_cell.angle_alpha   90.00
_cell.angle_beta   90.00
_cell.angle_gamma   90.00
#
_symmetry.space_group_name_H-M   'P 1'
#
loop_
_entity.id
_entity.type
_entity.pdbx_description
1 polymer ?
#
loop_
_entity_poly.entity_id
_entity_poly.type
_entity_poly.pdbx_seq_one_letter_code
_entity_poly.pdbx_strand_id
1 'polypeptide(L)'
;MLPTSPRRLTVVEQLITRSRLPYSLGSLALSLIMGLPGLLLIGLLDTGDITIAAQRVFTPYTNRPAWTGILDPLVNTAIIFYMLLTIRFMRNKLATAETQLSSLTTDGGTSLHWIFHHVSSTRAQLATSLLLFISITLLPQTYPGSTNLTPTSPQAITAALIITAIFYVTVGTFVWVYISTLWGLHRFGKQPLRLKHYQEDRLLGTGAIGSLSLTLAISYYAVIGPVTFESLVLSPDPTGYATLFPLVLLGGIMFFLPQVSLHRQMQTTKEHEEQKVRAQLSQLTLQDKQKDSNRMEDLPHQVDRLIQLEMLRLNEKRLQEVPSWPFDKKTLEYFAAIFLSILTALLTRLLLAALNL
;
A
#
# COMPACT_ATOMS: atom_id res chain seq x y z
N MET A 1 -13.52 -26.68 3.04
CA MET A 1 -12.12 -26.24 2.82
C MET A 1 -11.84 -25.13 3.81
N LEU A 2 -10.93 -25.34 4.76
CA LEU A 2 -10.60 -24.34 5.79
C LEU A 2 -10.02 -23.08 5.13
N PRO A 3 -10.50 -21.88 5.49
CA PRO A 3 -9.99 -20.63 4.93
C PRO A 3 -8.52 -20.43 5.31
N THR A 4 -7.72 -20.04 4.32
CA THR A 4 -6.26 -19.88 4.47
C THR A 4 -5.94 -18.68 5.34
N SER A 5 -5.21 -18.91 6.44
CA SER A 5 -4.76 -17.86 7.36
C SER A 5 -3.83 -16.85 6.64
N PRO A 6 -3.87 -15.55 6.98
CA PRO A 6 -2.97 -14.52 6.45
C PRO A 6 -1.47 -14.77 6.71
N ARG A 7 -1.14 -15.77 7.54
CA ARG A 7 0.23 -16.28 7.73
C ARG A 7 0.76 -17.11 6.55
N ARG A 8 -0.07 -17.43 5.56
CA ARG A 8 0.38 -18.22 4.41
C ARG A 8 1.39 -17.42 3.58
N LEU A 9 2.48 -18.09 3.23
CA LEU A 9 3.55 -17.53 2.38
C LEU A 9 2.98 -17.13 1.01
N THR A 10 3.37 -15.97 0.49
CA THR A 10 3.07 -15.57 -0.89
C THR A 10 3.79 -16.49 -1.88
N VAL A 11 3.43 -16.44 -3.17
CA VAL A 11 4.08 -17.26 -4.21
C VAL A 11 5.61 -17.05 -4.22
N VAL A 12 6.03 -15.79 -4.12
CA VAL A 12 7.45 -15.41 -4.07
C VAL A 12 8.13 -15.92 -2.80
N GLU A 13 7.47 -15.80 -1.65
CA GLU A 13 8.04 -16.31 -0.40
C GLU A 13 8.12 -17.85 -0.37
N GLN A 14 7.16 -18.54 -1.00
CA GLN A 14 7.23 -20.00 -1.19
C GLN A 14 8.42 -20.39 -2.07
N LEU A 15 8.70 -19.62 -3.13
CA LEU A 15 9.86 -19.83 -4.00
C LEU A 15 11.17 -19.66 -3.22
N ILE A 16 11.29 -18.59 -2.42
CA ILE A 16 12.49 -18.31 -1.63
C ILE A 16 12.69 -19.35 -0.53
N THR A 17 11.64 -19.70 0.21
CA THR A 17 11.75 -20.66 1.34
C THR A 17 12.10 -22.08 0.88
N ARG A 18 11.79 -22.44 -0.38
CA ARG A 18 12.21 -23.72 -0.97
C ARG A 18 13.73 -23.87 -1.07
N SER A 19 14.47 -22.76 -1.15
CA SER A 19 15.94 -22.76 -1.23
C SER A 19 16.63 -23.08 0.11
N ARG A 20 15.89 -23.20 1.23
CA ARG A 20 16.40 -23.38 2.61
C ARG A 20 17.34 -22.27 3.12
N LEU A 21 17.55 -21.21 2.35
CA LEU A 21 18.36 -20.06 2.75
C LEU A 21 17.58 -19.09 3.65
N PRO A 22 18.27 -18.30 4.49
CA PRO A 22 17.68 -17.11 5.11
C PRO A 22 17.03 -16.22 4.05
N TYR A 23 15.85 -15.70 4.35
CA TYR A 23 15.03 -14.98 3.36
C TYR A 23 15.77 -13.82 2.70
N SER A 24 16.58 -13.06 3.43
CA SER A 24 17.39 -11.97 2.87
C SER A 24 18.38 -12.49 1.82
N LEU A 25 19.07 -13.60 2.10
CA LEU A 25 20.01 -14.21 1.15
C LEU A 25 19.28 -14.81 -0.05
N GLY A 26 18.14 -15.46 0.17
CA GLY A 26 17.31 -15.98 -0.92
C GLY A 26 16.73 -14.88 -1.81
N SER A 27 16.30 -13.75 -1.22
CA SER A 27 15.88 -12.56 -1.98
C SER A 27 17.02 -11.96 -2.78
N LEU A 28 18.23 -11.91 -2.19
CA LEU A 28 19.43 -11.40 -2.86
C LEU A 28 19.81 -12.30 -4.05
N ALA A 29 19.77 -13.62 -3.86
CA ALA A 29 20.01 -14.56 -4.95
C ALA A 29 18.99 -14.40 -6.07
N LEU A 30 17.70 -14.28 -5.73
CA LEU A 30 16.63 -14.08 -6.71
C LEU A 30 16.79 -12.74 -7.45
N SER A 31 17.15 -11.66 -6.74
CA SER A 31 17.40 -10.36 -7.37
C SER A 31 18.62 -10.37 -8.28
N LEU A 32 19.68 -11.10 -7.93
CA LEU A 32 20.85 -11.27 -8.81
C LEU A 32 20.50 -12.07 -10.07
N ILE A 33 19.64 -13.10 -9.95
CA ILE A 33 19.15 -13.87 -11.10
C ILE A 33 18.28 -13.01 -12.02
N MET A 34 17.47 -12.10 -11.47
CA MET A 34 16.61 -11.22 -12.27
C MET A 34 17.30 -9.94 -12.76
N GLY A 35 18.37 -9.53 -12.09
CA GLY A 35 19.11 -8.29 -12.35
C GLY A 35 20.37 -8.52 -13.17
N LEU A 36 21.43 -7.79 -12.83
CA LEU A 36 22.66 -7.71 -13.63
C LEU A 36 23.29 -9.08 -13.98
N PRO A 37 23.52 -10.00 -13.02
CA PRO A 37 24.05 -11.34 -13.36
C PRO A 37 23.15 -12.16 -14.29
N GLY A 38 21.82 -12.04 -14.14
CA GLY A 38 20.86 -12.67 -15.04
C GLY A 38 20.99 -12.18 -16.48
N LEU A 39 21.12 -10.87 -16.65
CA LEU A 39 21.33 -10.24 -17.96
C LEU A 39 22.65 -10.70 -18.59
N LEU A 40 23.74 -10.76 -17.81
CA LEU A 40 25.02 -11.30 -18.27
C LEU A 40 24.93 -12.78 -18.67
N LEU A 41 24.17 -13.58 -17.92
CA LEU A 41 23.94 -14.99 -18.25
C LEU A 41 23.18 -15.15 -19.57
N ILE A 42 22.15 -14.32 -19.82
CA ILE A 42 21.47 -14.30 -21.13
C ILE A 42 22.46 -13.94 -22.24
N GLY A 43 23.26 -12.89 -22.05
CA GLY A 43 24.27 -12.48 -23.02
C GLY A 43 25.34 -13.55 -23.29
N LEU A 44 25.77 -14.26 -22.24
CA LEU A 44 26.76 -15.34 -22.33
C LEU A 44 26.19 -16.56 -23.06
N LEU A 45 24.94 -16.94 -22.75
CA LEU A 45 24.24 -18.01 -23.45
C LEU A 45 24.03 -17.70 -24.93
N ASP A 46 23.90 -16.42 -25.28
CA ASP A 46 23.70 -15.99 -26.66
C ASP A 46 24.99 -15.89 -27.47
N THR A 47 26.04 -15.35 -26.87
CA THR A 47 27.29 -15.00 -27.58
C THR A 47 28.42 -16.01 -27.38
N GLY A 48 28.36 -16.82 -26.32
CA GLY A 48 29.45 -17.72 -25.92
C GLY A 48 30.70 -17.02 -25.36
N ASP A 49 30.73 -15.68 -25.35
CA ASP A 49 31.87 -14.88 -24.90
C ASP A 49 31.42 -13.84 -23.86
N ILE A 50 32.07 -13.88 -22.69
CA ILE A 50 31.79 -12.97 -21.58
C ILE A 50 32.07 -11.51 -21.93
N THR A 51 33.02 -11.25 -22.82
CA THR A 51 33.43 -9.90 -23.22
C THR A 51 32.35 -9.24 -24.06
N ILE A 52 31.81 -9.99 -25.04
CA ILE A 52 30.72 -9.53 -25.90
C ILE A 52 29.42 -9.41 -25.09
N ALA A 53 29.15 -10.36 -24.20
CA ALA A 53 28.02 -10.30 -23.28
C ALA A 53 28.07 -9.06 -22.37
N ALA A 54 29.23 -8.80 -21.75
CA ALA A 54 29.44 -7.62 -20.92
C ALA A 54 29.30 -6.33 -21.74
N GLN A 55 29.81 -6.30 -22.96
CA GLN A 55 29.63 -5.15 -23.85
C GLN A 55 28.14 -4.91 -24.11
N ARG A 56 27.34 -5.94 -24.45
CA ARG A 56 25.90 -5.78 -24.70
C ARG A 56 25.09 -5.34 -23.48
N VAL A 57 25.53 -5.72 -22.27
CA VAL A 57 24.87 -5.35 -21.02
C VAL A 57 25.25 -3.94 -20.57
N PHE A 58 26.53 -3.58 -20.64
CA PHE A 58 27.04 -2.31 -20.12
C PHE A 58 27.07 -1.18 -21.14
N THR A 59 26.97 -1.46 -22.44
CA THR A 59 26.77 -0.39 -23.43
C THR A 59 25.27 -0.12 -23.58
N PRO A 60 24.80 1.10 -23.25
CA PRO A 60 23.40 1.45 -23.38
C PRO A 60 22.99 1.52 -24.87
N TYR A 61 21.73 1.22 -25.16
CA TYR A 61 21.19 1.26 -26.53
C TYR A 61 21.08 2.70 -27.06
N THR A 62 20.86 3.65 -26.17
CA THR A 62 20.76 5.08 -26.48
C THR A 62 22.08 5.75 -26.13
N ASN A 63 22.54 6.68 -26.96
CA ASN A 63 23.83 7.41 -26.92
C ASN A 63 24.04 8.21 -25.61
N ARG A 64 24.03 7.50 -24.47
CA ARG A 64 23.99 7.97 -23.09
C ARG A 64 25.38 7.94 -22.48
N PRO A 65 25.62 8.66 -21.36
CA PRO A 65 26.88 8.60 -20.65
C PRO A 65 27.24 7.16 -20.25
N ALA A 66 28.50 6.77 -20.40
CA ALA A 66 28.94 5.39 -20.12
C ALA A 66 28.61 4.90 -18.69
N TRP A 67 28.52 5.82 -17.71
CA TRP A 67 28.20 5.46 -16.32
C TRP A 67 26.76 4.94 -16.15
N THR A 68 25.81 5.29 -17.04
CA THR A 68 24.42 4.81 -16.92
C THR A 68 24.32 3.31 -17.20
N GLY A 69 25.18 2.77 -18.07
CA GLY A 69 25.19 1.34 -18.40
C GLY A 69 25.58 0.43 -17.24
N ILE A 70 26.28 0.97 -16.22
CA ILE A 70 26.59 0.24 -14.98
C ILE A 70 25.54 0.53 -13.92
N LEU A 71 25.15 1.80 -13.76
CA LEU A 71 24.27 2.22 -12.67
C LEU A 71 22.84 1.69 -12.85
N ASP A 72 22.29 1.72 -14.05
CA ASP A 72 20.93 1.27 -14.37
C ASP A 72 20.67 -0.19 -13.94
N PRO A 73 21.43 -1.20 -14.43
CA PRO A 73 21.20 -2.58 -14.03
C PRO A 73 21.50 -2.84 -12.55
N LEU A 74 22.39 -2.08 -11.92
CA LEU A 74 22.69 -2.18 -10.50
C LEU A 74 21.55 -1.65 -9.63
N VAL A 75 21.00 -0.48 -9.99
CA VAL A 75 19.81 0.11 -9.35
C VAL A 75 18.61 -0.80 -9.54
N ASN A 76 18.39 -1.32 -10.75
CA ASN A 76 17.33 -2.29 -11.05
C ASN A 76 17.42 -3.54 -10.14
N THR A 77 18.63 -4.11 -10.01
CA THR A 77 18.89 -5.25 -9.11
C THR A 77 18.55 -4.91 -7.66
N ALA A 78 18.95 -3.73 -7.18
CA ALA A 78 18.66 -3.27 -5.83
C ALA A 78 17.16 -3.03 -5.60
N ILE A 79 16.45 -2.50 -6.59
CA ILE A 79 15.00 -2.30 -6.57
C ILE A 79 14.29 -3.64 -6.45
N ILE A 80 14.67 -4.64 -7.25
CA ILE A 80 14.10 -5.99 -7.19
C ILE A 80 14.33 -6.60 -5.81
N PHE A 81 15.55 -6.49 -5.27
CA PHE A 81 15.87 -6.94 -3.93
C PHE A 81 14.99 -6.28 -2.86
N TYR A 82 14.86 -4.96 -2.92
CA TYR A 82 14.05 -4.18 -2.00
C TYR A 82 12.55 -4.50 -2.13
N MET A 83 12.04 -4.72 -3.34
CA MET A 83 10.67 -5.15 -3.61
C MET A 83 10.37 -6.49 -2.93
N LEU A 84 11.28 -7.48 -3.03
CA LEU A 84 11.14 -8.77 -2.37
C LEU A 84 11.02 -8.63 -0.85
N LEU A 85 11.89 -7.81 -0.24
CA LEU A 85 11.82 -7.52 1.20
C LEU A 85 10.50 -6.84 1.57
N THR A 86 10.04 -5.92 0.73
CA THR A 86 8.81 -5.14 0.95
C THR A 86 7.57 -6.03 0.92
N ILE A 87 7.50 -7.03 0.04
CA ILE A 87 6.40 -8.03 0.02
C ILE A 87 6.25 -8.68 1.40
N ARG A 88 7.35 -9.17 1.96
CA ARG A 88 7.36 -9.81 3.28
C ARG A 88 7.04 -8.80 4.39
N PHE A 89 7.57 -7.58 4.29
CA PHE A 89 7.30 -6.52 5.25
C PHE A 89 5.81 -6.19 5.33
N MET A 90 5.15 -5.95 4.19
CA MET A 90 3.71 -5.66 4.13
C MET A 90 2.88 -6.79 4.75
N ARG A 91 3.20 -8.04 4.40
CA ARG A 91 2.51 -9.21 4.97
C ARG A 91 2.72 -9.33 6.48
N ASN A 92 3.95 -9.17 6.96
CA ASN A 92 4.23 -9.24 8.40
C ASN A 92 3.54 -8.11 9.17
N LYS A 93 3.51 -6.89 8.61
CA LYS A 93 2.78 -5.76 9.20
C LYS A 93 1.28 -6.03 9.29
N LEU A 94 0.68 -6.62 8.25
CA LEU A 94 -0.70 -7.07 8.30
C LEU A 94 -0.92 -8.10 9.41
N ALA A 95 -0.04 -9.10 9.52
CA ALA A 95 -0.15 -10.14 10.55
C ALA A 95 -0.03 -9.56 11.99
N THR A 96 0.83 -8.57 12.21
CA THR A 96 0.90 -7.88 13.50
C THR A 96 -0.36 -7.07 13.77
N ALA A 97 -0.83 -6.29 12.79
CA ALA A 97 -2.01 -5.47 12.97
C ALA A 97 -3.30 -6.29 13.11
N GLU A 98 -3.35 -7.50 12.58
CA GLU A 98 -4.49 -8.41 12.76
C GLU A 98 -4.85 -8.60 14.25
N THR A 99 -3.83 -8.72 15.12
CA THR A 99 -4.05 -8.82 16.57
C THR A 99 -4.62 -7.55 17.20
N GLN A 100 -4.30 -6.38 16.64
CA GLN A 100 -4.86 -5.10 17.07
C GLN A 100 -6.29 -4.93 16.56
N LEU A 101 -6.54 -5.31 15.31
CA LEU A 101 -7.86 -5.23 14.66
C LEU A 101 -8.86 -6.19 15.29
N SER A 102 -8.43 -7.37 15.73
CA SER A 102 -9.32 -8.33 16.40
C SER A 102 -9.95 -7.76 17.67
N SER A 103 -9.25 -6.87 18.38
CA SER A 103 -9.77 -6.18 19.56
C SER A 103 -10.94 -5.21 19.27
N LEU A 104 -11.07 -4.77 18.02
CA LEU A 104 -12.12 -3.84 17.57
C LEU A 104 -13.35 -4.56 17.00
N THR A 105 -13.29 -5.89 16.82
CA THR A 105 -14.40 -6.68 16.27
C THR A 105 -15.35 -7.19 17.35
N THR A 106 -16.64 -7.17 17.05
CA THR A 106 -17.70 -7.72 17.91
C THR A 106 -17.68 -9.25 17.96
N ASP A 107 -17.17 -9.90 16.91
CA ASP A 107 -17.24 -11.35 16.68
C ASP A 107 -15.92 -12.11 17.03
N GLY A 108 -15.04 -11.51 17.83
CA GLY A 108 -13.84 -12.18 18.33
C GLY A 108 -12.82 -12.60 17.26
N GLY A 109 -12.76 -11.90 16.11
CA GLY A 109 -11.72 -12.09 15.09
C GLY A 109 -11.99 -13.12 13.98
N THR A 110 -13.10 -13.86 14.02
CA THR A 110 -13.45 -14.85 12.97
C THR A 110 -13.73 -14.21 11.60
N SER A 111 -14.41 -13.06 11.58
CA SER A 111 -14.65 -12.24 10.37
C SER A 111 -13.34 -11.75 9.74
N LEU A 112 -12.33 -11.44 10.57
CA LEU A 112 -11.06 -10.88 10.16
C LEU A 112 -10.25 -11.83 9.26
N HIS A 113 -10.18 -13.11 9.65
CA HIS A 113 -9.54 -14.16 8.86
C HIS A 113 -10.19 -14.33 7.49
N TRP A 114 -11.51 -14.21 7.40
CA TRP A 114 -12.22 -14.32 6.12
C TRP A 114 -12.01 -13.08 5.24
N ILE A 115 -11.85 -11.89 5.82
CA ILE A 115 -11.59 -10.66 5.05
C ILE A 115 -10.21 -10.71 4.40
N PHE A 116 -9.17 -11.14 5.14
CA PHE A 116 -7.78 -11.09 4.67
C PHE A 116 -7.31 -12.36 3.94
N HIS A 117 -8.14 -13.40 3.81
CA HIS A 117 -7.71 -14.66 3.17
C HIS A 117 -7.21 -14.47 1.72
N HIS A 118 -7.71 -13.46 1.01
CA HIS A 118 -7.34 -13.15 -0.38
C HIS A 118 -5.89 -12.66 -0.54
N VAL A 119 -5.26 -12.14 0.52
CA VAL A 119 -3.92 -11.53 0.47
C VAL A 119 -2.86 -12.54 0.00
N SER A 120 -2.97 -13.77 0.50
CA SER A 120 -2.06 -14.88 0.17
C SER A 120 -2.54 -15.75 -1.01
N SER A 121 -3.57 -15.34 -1.74
CA SER A 121 -4.14 -16.19 -2.78
C SER A 121 -3.23 -16.31 -4.00
N THR A 122 -2.66 -17.51 -4.19
CA THR A 122 -1.75 -17.83 -5.29
C THR A 122 -2.36 -17.56 -6.66
N ARG A 123 -3.65 -17.88 -6.84
CA ARG A 123 -4.35 -17.68 -8.12
C ARG A 123 -4.45 -16.21 -8.51
N ALA A 124 -4.75 -15.34 -7.55
CA ALA A 124 -4.89 -13.92 -7.84
C ALA A 124 -3.54 -13.25 -8.05
N GLN A 125 -2.50 -13.65 -7.30
CA GLN A 125 -1.12 -13.20 -7.53
C GLN A 125 -0.63 -13.57 -8.93
N LEU A 126 -0.91 -14.80 -9.39
CA LEU A 126 -0.56 -15.21 -10.76
C LEU A 126 -1.41 -14.49 -11.81
N ALA A 127 -2.70 -14.26 -11.56
CA ALA A 127 -3.57 -13.53 -12.47
C ALA A 127 -3.15 -12.06 -12.64
N THR A 128 -2.78 -11.37 -11.55
CA THR A 128 -2.23 -10.01 -11.65
C THR A 128 -0.91 -9.98 -12.38
N SER A 129 -0.04 -10.96 -12.12
CA SER A 129 1.25 -11.10 -12.82
C SER A 129 1.06 -11.29 -14.33
N LEU A 130 0.14 -12.18 -14.72
CA LEU A 130 -0.20 -12.44 -16.11
C LEU A 130 -0.81 -11.21 -16.79
N LEU A 131 -1.72 -10.51 -16.09
CA LEU A 131 -2.31 -9.28 -16.59
C LEU A 131 -1.24 -8.23 -16.86
N LEU A 132 -0.34 -7.99 -15.90
CA LEU A 132 0.77 -7.04 -16.07
C LEU A 132 1.70 -7.44 -17.22
N PHE A 133 2.02 -8.73 -17.35
CA PHE A 133 2.82 -9.24 -18.45
C PHE A 133 2.16 -8.95 -19.80
N ILE A 134 0.88 -9.33 -19.96
CA ILE A 134 0.12 -9.08 -21.19
C ILE A 134 0.02 -7.58 -21.47
N SER A 135 -0.31 -6.77 -20.47
CA SER A 135 -0.44 -5.31 -20.63
C SER A 135 0.85 -4.66 -21.13
N ILE A 136 2.02 -5.06 -20.62
CA ILE A 136 3.30 -4.48 -21.05
C ILE A 136 3.71 -4.99 -22.43
N THR A 137 3.56 -6.30 -22.70
CA THR A 137 3.93 -6.88 -24.01
C THR A 137 3.08 -6.37 -25.17
N LEU A 138 1.84 -5.94 -24.91
CA LEU A 138 0.94 -5.35 -25.91
C LEU A 138 1.25 -3.88 -26.22
N LEU A 139 2.01 -3.18 -25.37
CA LEU A 139 2.42 -1.80 -25.65
C LEU A 139 3.44 -1.80 -26.79
N PRO A 140 3.25 -0.97 -27.85
CA PRO A 140 4.23 -0.84 -28.93
C PRO A 140 5.58 -0.45 -28.34
N GLN A 141 6.56 -1.35 -28.45
CA GLN A 141 7.93 -1.10 -28.02
C GLN A 141 8.59 -0.15 -29.05
N THR A 142 8.32 1.15 -28.91
CA THR A 142 8.88 2.20 -29.79
C THR A 142 10.30 2.58 -29.39
N TYR A 143 10.71 2.21 -28.18
CA TYR A 143 12.04 2.48 -27.65
C TYR A 143 12.77 1.18 -27.29
N PRO A 144 14.04 1.06 -27.66
CA PRO A 144 14.84 -0.08 -27.28
C PRO A 144 15.15 -0.05 -25.79
N GLY A 145 15.18 -1.23 -25.16
CA GLY A 145 15.42 -1.38 -23.72
C GLY A 145 16.78 -0.85 -23.25
N SER A 146 17.03 -0.88 -21.93
CA SER A 146 18.26 -0.34 -21.36
C SER A 146 19.54 -1.09 -21.74
N THR A 147 19.41 -2.28 -22.33
CA THR A 147 20.53 -3.12 -22.79
C THR A 147 20.40 -3.48 -24.27
N ASN A 148 21.53 -3.81 -24.90
CA ASN A 148 21.60 -4.31 -26.28
C ASN A 148 21.35 -5.83 -26.37
N LEU A 149 20.54 -6.37 -25.45
CA LEU A 149 20.24 -7.81 -25.39
C LEU A 149 19.01 -8.14 -26.23
N THR A 150 19.25 -8.65 -27.44
CA THR A 150 18.24 -9.32 -28.26
C THR A 150 18.60 -10.80 -28.34
N PRO A 151 18.07 -11.65 -27.44
CA PRO A 151 18.42 -13.07 -27.42
C PRO A 151 18.00 -13.73 -28.74
N THR A 152 18.96 -14.33 -29.45
CA THR A 152 18.74 -14.97 -30.75
C THR A 152 18.84 -16.48 -30.67
N SER A 153 19.69 -16.99 -29.78
CA SER A 153 19.85 -18.42 -29.54
C SER A 153 18.66 -19.00 -28.76
N PRO A 154 18.22 -20.24 -29.03
CA PRO A 154 17.10 -20.88 -28.32
C PRO A 154 17.29 -20.93 -26.80
N GLN A 155 18.53 -21.16 -26.35
CA GLN A 155 18.91 -21.20 -24.94
C GLN A 155 18.82 -19.83 -24.27
N ALA A 156 19.29 -18.76 -24.92
CA ALA A 156 19.18 -17.40 -24.39
C ALA A 156 17.71 -16.93 -24.34
N ILE A 157 16.91 -17.28 -25.36
CA ILE A 157 15.47 -16.97 -25.38
C ILE A 157 14.76 -17.67 -24.21
N THR A 158 15.06 -18.94 -23.98
CA THR A 158 14.48 -19.72 -22.88
C THR A 158 14.85 -19.12 -21.52
N ALA A 159 16.13 -18.78 -21.32
CA ALA A 159 16.60 -18.14 -20.10
C ALA A 159 15.94 -16.77 -19.88
N ALA A 160 15.85 -15.94 -20.93
CA ALA A 160 15.20 -14.64 -20.88
C ALA A 160 13.71 -14.76 -20.52
N LEU A 161 13.00 -15.73 -21.08
CA LEU A 161 11.58 -15.98 -20.78
C LEU A 161 11.40 -16.40 -19.32
N ILE A 162 12.23 -17.30 -18.81
CA ILE A 162 12.18 -17.73 -17.40
C ILE A 162 12.44 -16.56 -16.45
N ILE A 163 13.51 -15.79 -16.69
CA ILE A 163 13.88 -14.64 -15.85
C ILE A 163 12.75 -13.60 -15.87
N THR A 164 12.23 -13.30 -17.06
CA THR A 164 11.11 -12.37 -17.24
C THR A 164 9.87 -12.87 -16.50
N ALA A 165 9.51 -14.15 -16.62
CA ALA A 165 8.36 -14.71 -15.91
C ALA A 165 8.50 -14.59 -14.38
N ILE A 166 9.67 -14.86 -13.81
CA ILE A 166 9.93 -14.71 -12.37
C ILE A 166 9.80 -13.24 -11.95
N PHE A 167 10.30 -12.30 -12.76
CA PHE A 167 10.17 -10.87 -12.53
C PHE A 167 8.70 -10.44 -12.47
N TYR A 168 7.89 -10.81 -13.46
CA TYR A 168 6.46 -10.47 -13.49
C TYR A 168 5.67 -11.12 -12.35
N VAL A 169 5.99 -12.36 -11.97
CA VAL A 169 5.42 -13.01 -10.77
C VAL A 169 5.76 -12.20 -9.52
N THR A 170 6.97 -11.64 -9.44
CA THR A 170 7.39 -10.82 -8.31
C THR A 170 6.61 -9.50 -8.25
N VAL A 171 6.54 -8.77 -9.37
CA VAL A 171 5.80 -7.51 -9.46
C VAL A 171 4.31 -7.73 -9.20
N GLY A 172 3.70 -8.73 -9.83
CA GLY A 172 2.28 -9.03 -9.64
C GLY A 172 1.94 -9.47 -8.21
N THR A 173 2.85 -10.19 -7.54
CA THR A 173 2.72 -10.49 -6.11
C THR A 173 2.79 -9.23 -5.26
N PHE A 174 3.75 -8.34 -5.53
CA PHE A 174 3.88 -7.06 -4.83
C PHE A 174 2.62 -6.19 -4.94
N VAL A 175 2.13 -5.99 -6.17
CA VAL A 175 0.92 -5.21 -6.43
C VAL A 175 -0.32 -5.85 -5.79
N TRP A 176 -0.47 -7.17 -5.91
CA TRP A 176 -1.61 -7.87 -5.33
C TRP A 176 -1.62 -7.80 -3.81
N VAL A 177 -0.49 -8.01 -3.13
CA VAL A 177 -0.40 -7.93 -1.66
C VAL A 177 -0.81 -6.54 -1.19
N TYR A 178 -0.38 -5.48 -1.87
CA TYR A 178 -0.78 -4.12 -1.57
C TYR A 178 -2.30 -3.90 -1.72
N ILE A 179 -2.85 -4.22 -2.90
CA ILE A 179 -4.28 -4.04 -3.20
C ILE A 179 -5.15 -4.84 -2.24
N SER A 180 -4.88 -6.13 -2.10
CA SER A 180 -5.68 -7.03 -1.28
C SER A 180 -5.68 -6.64 0.20
N THR A 181 -4.56 -6.11 0.70
CA THR A 181 -4.48 -5.65 2.09
C THR A 181 -5.31 -4.40 2.31
N LEU A 182 -5.19 -3.39 1.46
CA LEU A 182 -5.98 -2.16 1.58
C LEU A 182 -7.47 -2.37 1.29
N TRP A 183 -7.79 -3.24 0.33
CA TRP A 183 -9.18 -3.64 0.06
C TRP A 183 -9.79 -4.40 1.23
N GLY A 184 -9.03 -5.32 1.84
CA GLY A 184 -9.43 -6.00 3.06
C GLY A 184 -9.70 -5.01 4.20
N LEU A 185 -8.84 -4.00 4.36
CA LEU A 185 -9.00 -2.96 5.36
C LEU A 185 -10.23 -2.07 5.10
N HIS A 186 -10.50 -1.72 3.85
CA HIS A 186 -11.71 -0.99 3.46
C HIS A 186 -12.98 -1.80 3.73
N ARG A 187 -12.95 -3.11 3.45
CA ARG A 187 -14.06 -4.01 3.79
C ARG A 187 -14.26 -4.11 5.30
N PHE A 188 -13.17 -4.16 6.06
CA PHE A 188 -13.17 -4.15 7.51
C PHE A 188 -13.81 -2.87 8.08
N GLY A 189 -13.42 -1.70 7.56
CA GLY A 189 -14.00 -0.41 7.96
C GLY A 189 -15.49 -0.22 7.64
N LYS A 190 -16.11 -1.14 6.88
CA LYS A 190 -17.57 -1.15 6.64
C LYS A 190 -18.34 -2.02 7.64
N GLN A 191 -17.65 -2.81 8.46
CA GLN A 191 -18.31 -3.66 9.46
C GLN A 191 -18.64 -2.85 10.73
N PRO A 192 -19.66 -3.26 11.51
CA PRO A 192 -19.94 -2.63 12.79
C PRO A 192 -18.75 -2.87 13.73
N LEU A 193 -17.93 -1.82 13.94
CA LEU A 193 -16.79 -1.87 14.84
C LEU A 193 -17.23 -1.49 16.25
N ARG A 194 -16.68 -2.17 17.26
CA ARG A 194 -16.71 -1.69 18.64
C ARG A 194 -15.68 -0.59 18.79
N LEU A 195 -16.08 0.62 18.40
CA LEU A 195 -15.27 1.81 18.60
C LEU A 195 -15.08 2.06 20.09
N LYS A 196 -13.86 2.46 20.48
CA LYS A 196 -13.58 2.86 21.86
C LYS A 196 -14.32 4.15 22.18
N HIS A 197 -14.65 4.35 23.46
CA HIS A 197 -15.28 5.59 23.89
C HIS A 197 -14.31 6.76 23.65
N TYR A 198 -14.83 7.92 23.22
CA TYR A 198 -14.02 9.10 22.86
C TYR A 198 -13.15 9.63 24.02
N GLN A 199 -13.50 9.27 25.26
CA GLN A 199 -12.74 9.60 26.46
C GLN A 199 -11.49 8.73 26.65
N GLU A 200 -11.49 7.50 26.11
CA GLU A 200 -10.35 6.58 26.18
C GLU A 200 -9.37 6.79 25.02
N ASP A 201 -9.89 7.10 23.83
CA ASP A 201 -9.09 7.33 22.63
C ASP A 201 -9.77 8.37 21.72
N ARG A 202 -9.08 9.48 21.47
CA ARG A 202 -9.54 10.57 20.60
C ARG A 202 -9.72 10.13 19.15
N LEU A 203 -9.07 9.03 18.73
CA LEU A 203 -9.23 8.41 17.40
C LEU A 203 -10.22 7.22 17.42
N LEU A 204 -10.94 6.98 18.52
CA LEU A 204 -11.95 5.92 18.65
C LEU A 204 -11.41 4.50 18.40
N GLY A 205 -10.09 4.29 18.54
CA GLY A 205 -9.41 3.03 18.18
C GLY A 205 -9.08 2.86 16.69
N THR A 206 -9.48 3.82 15.84
CA THR A 206 -9.28 3.74 14.36
C THR A 206 -7.87 4.12 13.91
N GLY A 207 -7.06 4.71 14.78
CA GLY A 207 -5.68 5.11 14.46
C GLY A 207 -4.77 3.96 14.03
N ALA A 208 -5.01 2.74 14.52
CA ALA A 208 -4.29 1.53 14.09
C ALA A 208 -4.57 1.18 12.61
N ILE A 209 -5.81 1.42 12.16
CA ILE A 209 -6.24 1.17 10.77
C ILE A 209 -5.63 2.23 9.85
N GLY A 210 -5.71 3.50 10.26
CA GLY A 210 -5.09 4.62 9.55
C GLY A 210 -3.58 4.40 9.38
N SER A 211 -2.85 4.28 10.48
CA SER A 211 -1.38 4.12 10.47
C SER A 211 -0.91 2.88 9.70
N LEU A 212 -1.67 1.78 9.70
CA LEU A 212 -1.38 0.62 8.86
C LEU A 212 -1.53 0.93 7.37
N SER A 213 -2.63 1.56 6.96
CA SER A 213 -2.86 1.95 5.56
C SER A 213 -1.76 2.89 5.06
N LEU A 214 -1.35 3.85 5.90
CA LEU A 214 -0.24 4.75 5.61
C LEU A 214 1.09 4.00 5.51
N THR A 215 1.40 3.11 6.46
CA THR A 215 2.65 2.33 6.44
C THR A 215 2.74 1.49 5.16
N LEU A 216 1.64 0.88 4.75
CA LEU A 216 1.57 0.12 3.50
C LEU A 216 1.75 1.02 2.28
N ALA A 217 1.13 2.20 2.25
CA ALA A 217 1.29 3.16 1.17
C ALA A 217 2.73 3.67 1.07
N ILE A 218 3.36 4.07 2.18
CA ILE A 218 4.77 4.47 2.21
C ILE A 218 5.65 3.32 1.72
N SER A 219 5.40 2.09 2.17
CA SER A 219 6.16 0.91 1.72
C SER A 219 6.01 0.68 0.22
N TYR A 220 4.81 0.92 -0.33
CA TYR A 220 4.56 0.82 -1.76
C TYR A 220 5.33 1.88 -2.56
N TYR A 221 5.22 3.14 -2.16
CA TYR A 221 5.95 4.23 -2.81
C TYR A 221 7.46 4.19 -2.56
N ALA A 222 7.93 3.52 -1.52
CA ALA A 222 9.35 3.28 -1.32
C ALA A 222 9.95 2.34 -2.39
N VAL A 223 9.13 1.50 -3.03
CA VAL A 223 9.55 0.69 -4.19
C VAL A 223 9.30 1.45 -5.49
N ILE A 224 8.10 2.04 -5.64
CA ILE A 224 7.72 2.73 -6.87
C ILE A 224 8.56 3.99 -7.10
N GLY A 225 8.96 4.73 -6.05
CA GLY A 225 9.79 5.92 -6.15
C GLY A 225 11.12 5.65 -6.88
N PRO A 226 11.96 4.71 -6.40
CA PRO A 226 13.16 4.29 -7.11
C PRO A 226 12.91 3.79 -8.54
N VAL A 227 11.83 3.04 -8.79
CA VAL A 227 11.47 2.60 -10.15
C VAL A 227 11.15 3.80 -11.06
N THR A 228 10.42 4.78 -10.54
CA THR A 228 10.15 6.02 -11.26
C THR A 228 11.42 6.83 -11.48
N PHE A 229 12.33 6.88 -10.52
CA PHE A 229 13.62 7.55 -10.68
C PHE A 229 14.47 6.88 -11.76
N GLU A 230 14.58 5.56 -11.74
CA GLU A 230 15.24 4.76 -12.78
C GLU A 230 14.64 5.10 -14.16
N SER A 231 13.32 5.02 -14.30
CA SER A 231 12.63 5.33 -15.56
C SER A 231 12.76 6.79 -15.98
N LEU A 232 12.81 7.76 -15.05
CA LEU A 232 12.82 9.19 -15.37
C LEU A 232 14.22 9.76 -15.65
N VAL A 233 15.26 9.17 -15.04
CA VAL A 233 16.62 9.73 -14.97
C VAL A 233 17.65 8.80 -15.60
N LEU A 234 17.61 7.50 -15.28
CA LEU A 234 18.63 6.54 -15.76
C LEU A 234 18.28 6.01 -17.13
N SER A 235 17.03 5.56 -17.29
CA SER A 235 16.51 5.06 -18.54
C SER A 235 15.14 5.64 -18.91
N PRO A 236 15.12 6.89 -19.41
CA PRO A 236 13.95 7.49 -20.04
C PRO A 236 13.35 6.61 -21.12
N ASP A 237 12.16 6.07 -20.85
CA ASP A 237 11.39 5.21 -21.74
C ASP A 237 9.88 5.52 -21.60
N PRO A 238 9.22 5.97 -22.69
CA PRO A 238 7.78 6.18 -22.72
C PRO A 238 6.95 4.96 -22.31
N THR A 239 7.40 3.75 -22.66
CA THR A 239 6.70 2.51 -22.26
C THR A 239 6.76 2.33 -20.74
N GLY A 240 7.92 2.61 -20.14
CA GLY A 240 8.10 2.69 -18.68
C GLY A 240 7.13 3.67 -18.02
N TYR A 241 7.02 4.91 -18.51
CA TYR A 241 6.10 5.91 -17.96
C TYR A 241 4.63 5.49 -18.09
N ALA A 242 4.24 4.98 -19.26
CA ALA A 242 2.88 4.52 -19.52
C ALA A 242 2.49 3.32 -18.63
N THR A 243 3.47 2.48 -18.26
CA THR A 243 3.29 1.37 -17.34
C THR A 243 3.19 1.84 -15.88
N LEU A 244 4.05 2.78 -15.48
CA LEU A 244 4.12 3.26 -14.09
C LEU A 244 2.97 4.18 -13.72
N PHE A 245 2.46 4.98 -14.67
CA PHE A 245 1.37 5.90 -14.44
C PHE A 245 0.11 5.24 -13.84
N PRO A 246 -0.49 4.19 -14.45
CA PRO A 246 -1.66 3.53 -13.86
C PRO A 246 -1.32 2.86 -12.52
N LEU A 247 -0.08 2.40 -12.33
CA LEU A 247 0.36 1.75 -11.10
C LEU A 247 0.50 2.75 -9.94
N VAL A 248 1.03 3.94 -10.21
CA VAL A 248 1.09 5.07 -9.26
C VAL A 248 -0.32 5.54 -8.92
N LEU A 249 -1.19 5.70 -9.92
CA LEU A 249 -2.57 6.15 -9.72
C LEU A 249 -3.36 5.13 -8.88
N LEU A 250 -3.25 3.85 -9.21
CA LEU A 250 -3.84 2.75 -8.44
C LEU A 250 -3.35 2.76 -7.00
N GLY A 251 -2.05 2.98 -6.80
CA GLY A 251 -1.42 3.13 -5.48
C GLY A 251 -2.14 4.16 -4.60
N GLY A 252 -2.33 5.36 -5.17
CA GLY A 252 -2.96 6.49 -4.49
C GLY A 252 -4.44 6.26 -4.24
N ILE A 253 -5.19 5.81 -5.25
CA ILE A 253 -6.62 5.52 -5.11
C ILE A 253 -6.85 4.48 -4.00
N MET A 254 -6.09 3.37 -4.01
CA MET A 254 -6.22 2.30 -3.02
C MET A 254 -5.90 2.78 -1.60
N PHE A 255 -5.00 3.74 -1.42
CA PHE A 255 -4.73 4.33 -0.11
C PHE A 255 -5.96 5.04 0.47
N PHE A 256 -6.72 5.77 -0.35
CA PHE A 256 -7.89 6.51 0.13
C PHE A 256 -9.11 5.62 0.43
N LEU A 257 -9.22 4.42 -0.17
CA LEU A 257 -10.35 3.51 0.04
C LEU A 257 -10.66 3.23 1.52
N PRO A 258 -9.73 2.70 2.33
CA PRO A 258 -9.99 2.44 3.75
C PRO A 258 -10.29 3.72 4.53
N GLN A 259 -9.75 4.85 4.11
CA GLN A 259 -9.92 6.13 4.78
C GLN A 259 -11.34 6.67 4.63
N VAL A 260 -11.92 6.54 3.44
CA VAL A 260 -13.31 6.93 3.21
C VAL A 260 -14.28 6.07 4.04
N SER A 261 -14.03 4.76 4.18
CA SER A 261 -14.86 3.92 5.04
C SER A 261 -14.78 4.34 6.52
N LEU A 262 -13.58 4.63 7.02
CA LEU A 262 -13.38 5.02 8.41
C LEU A 262 -13.95 6.40 8.70
N HIS A 263 -13.76 7.36 7.78
CA HIS A 263 -14.32 8.69 7.88
C HIS A 263 -15.85 8.64 8.06
N ARG A 264 -16.54 7.85 7.24
CA ARG A 264 -17.98 7.64 7.35
C ARG A 264 -18.37 7.06 8.71
N GLN A 265 -17.60 6.11 9.22
CA GLN A 265 -17.90 5.46 10.50
C GLN A 265 -17.65 6.37 11.71
N MET A 266 -16.59 7.20 11.66
CA MET A 266 -16.35 8.22 12.68
C MET A 266 -17.44 9.29 12.67
N GLN A 267 -17.91 9.70 11.48
CA GLN A 267 -19.02 10.65 11.34
C GLN A 267 -20.32 10.10 11.91
N THR A 268 -20.72 8.89 11.53
CA THR A 268 -21.96 8.31 12.06
C THR A 268 -21.92 8.13 13.57
N THR A 269 -20.76 7.75 14.13
CA THR A 269 -20.59 7.62 15.58
C THR A 269 -20.66 8.98 16.28
N LYS A 270 -20.02 10.01 15.71
CA LYS A 270 -20.08 11.37 16.23
C LYS A 270 -21.51 11.90 16.23
N GLU A 271 -22.25 11.73 15.14
CA GLU A 271 -23.65 12.14 15.02
C GLU A 271 -24.53 11.43 16.06
N HIS A 272 -24.32 10.12 16.26
CA HIS A 272 -25.11 9.34 17.20
C HIS A 272 -24.86 9.73 18.65
N GLU A 273 -23.61 10.03 19.01
CA GLU A 273 -23.25 10.52 20.35
C GLU A 273 -23.71 11.96 20.57
N GLU A 274 -23.59 12.83 19.56
CA GLU A 274 -24.10 14.21 19.62
C GLU A 274 -25.63 14.23 19.81
N GLN A 275 -26.36 13.36 19.11
CA GLN A 275 -27.80 13.21 19.29
C GLN A 275 -28.17 12.73 20.70
N LYS A 276 -27.43 11.78 21.28
CA LYS A 276 -27.65 11.33 22.67
C LYS A 276 -27.41 12.44 23.67
N VAL A 277 -26.28 13.16 23.55
CA VAL A 277 -25.94 14.29 24.44
C VAL A 277 -26.98 15.40 24.31
N ARG A 278 -27.40 15.75 23.08
CA ARG A 278 -28.43 16.77 22.84
C ARG A 278 -29.80 16.34 23.40
N ALA A 279 -30.18 15.07 23.28
CA ALA A 279 -31.40 14.54 23.86
C ALA A 279 -31.38 14.55 25.40
N GLN A 280 -30.24 14.21 26.02
CA GLN A 280 -30.06 14.30 27.47
C GLN A 280 -30.11 15.74 27.95
N LEU A 281 -29.46 16.66 27.23
CA LEU A 281 -29.46 18.08 27.56
C LEU A 281 -30.86 18.70 27.44
N SER A 282 -31.62 18.36 26.40
CA SER A 282 -33.00 18.84 26.25
C SER A 282 -33.93 18.29 27.34
N GLN A 283 -33.80 17.01 27.70
CA GLN A 283 -34.56 16.42 28.81
C GLN A 283 -34.25 17.11 30.15
N LEU A 284 -32.97 17.33 30.46
CA LEU A 284 -32.58 18.01 31.70
C LEU A 284 -33.03 19.47 31.74
N THR A 285 -32.97 20.19 30.61
CA THR A 285 -33.42 21.59 30.51
C THR A 285 -34.95 21.71 30.65
N LEU A 286 -35.72 20.77 30.06
CA LEU A 286 -37.17 20.73 30.23
C LEU A 286 -37.55 20.41 31.68
N GLN A 287 -36.82 19.50 32.32
CA GLN A 287 -37.04 19.15 33.71
C GLN A 287 -36.70 20.30 34.67
N ASP A 288 -35.68 21.09 34.36
CA ASP A 288 -35.30 22.31 35.08
C ASP A 288 -36.43 23.34 35.03
N LYS A 289 -36.93 23.64 33.81
CA LYS A 289 -38.03 24.59 33.60
C LYS A 289 -39.35 24.17 34.27
N GLN A 290 -39.58 22.88 34.44
CA GLN A 290 -40.79 22.33 35.05
C GLN A 290 -40.70 22.26 36.58
N LYS A 291 -39.49 22.14 37.15
CA LYS A 291 -39.27 22.05 38.60
C LYS A 291 -39.09 23.42 39.27
N ASP A 292 -38.66 24.44 38.54
CA ASP A 292 -38.66 25.84 38.99
C ASP A 292 -40.07 26.36 39.35
N SER A 293 -41.13 25.70 38.86
CA SER A 293 -42.52 25.99 39.20
C SER A 293 -42.95 25.41 40.56
N ASN A 294 -42.21 24.44 41.13
CA ASN A 294 -42.57 23.73 42.37
C ASN A 294 -41.40 23.65 43.37
N ARG A 295 -41.37 24.62 44.28
CA ARG A 295 -40.76 24.64 45.63
C ARG A 295 -39.23 24.64 45.78
N MET A 296 -38.80 25.67 46.51
CA MET A 296 -37.57 25.80 47.30
C MET A 296 -37.51 24.70 48.38
N GLU A 297 -36.85 23.56 48.15
CA GLU A 297 -36.50 22.68 49.29
C GLU A 297 -35.34 21.69 49.08
N ASP A 298 -34.53 21.80 48.02
CA ASP A 298 -33.42 20.83 47.86
C ASP A 298 -32.21 21.39 47.10
N LEU A 299 -31.45 22.27 47.77
CA LEU A 299 -30.18 22.83 47.26
C LEU A 299 -29.16 21.77 46.82
N PRO A 300 -28.94 20.64 47.55
CA PRO A 300 -27.97 19.62 47.15
C PRO A 300 -28.31 19.01 45.79
N HIS A 301 -29.60 18.75 45.54
CA HIS A 301 -30.09 18.19 44.28
C HIS A 301 -30.14 19.18 43.10
N GLN A 302 -29.95 20.48 43.35
CA GLN A 302 -29.75 21.48 42.30
C GLN A 302 -28.26 21.57 41.91
N VAL A 303 -27.36 21.56 42.89
CA VAL A 303 -25.90 21.60 42.65
C VAL A 303 -25.43 20.36 41.88
N ASP A 304 -25.84 19.16 42.29
CA ASP A 304 -25.50 17.92 41.56
C ASP A 304 -25.98 17.95 40.10
N ARG A 305 -27.13 18.58 39.84
CA ARG A 305 -27.73 18.67 38.50
C ARG A 305 -27.02 19.70 37.61
N LEU A 306 -26.61 20.84 38.20
CA LEU A 306 -25.77 21.85 37.55
C LEU A 306 -24.41 21.26 37.16
N ILE A 307 -23.79 20.48 38.06
CA ILE A 307 -22.55 19.76 37.79
C ILE A 307 -22.74 18.78 36.61
N GLN A 308 -23.85 18.04 36.58
CA GLN A 308 -24.17 17.15 35.45
C GLN A 308 -24.35 17.90 34.12
N LEU A 309 -25.04 19.04 34.11
CA LEU A 309 -25.20 19.88 32.92
C LEU A 309 -23.86 20.43 32.42
N GLU A 310 -23.00 20.87 33.34
CA GLU A 310 -21.67 21.39 33.00
C GLU A 310 -20.76 20.27 32.46
N MET A 311 -20.81 19.08 33.05
CA MET A 311 -20.11 17.90 32.51
C MET A 311 -20.60 17.51 31.12
N LEU A 312 -21.92 17.57 30.86
CA LEU A 312 -22.48 17.29 29.54
C LEU A 312 -22.04 18.33 28.49
N ARG A 313 -22.02 19.62 28.84
CA ARG A 313 -21.50 20.69 27.95
C ARG A 313 -20.01 20.53 27.68
N LEU A 314 -19.22 20.13 28.68
CA LEU A 314 -17.80 19.82 28.50
C LEU A 314 -17.61 18.62 27.57
N ASN A 315 -18.45 17.59 27.68
CA ASN A 315 -18.43 16.44 26.79
C ASN A 315 -18.82 16.83 25.35
N GLU A 316 -19.83 17.68 25.16
CA GLU A 316 -20.19 18.22 23.85
C GLU A 316 -19.01 18.97 23.19
N LYS A 317 -18.33 19.84 23.94
CA LYS A 317 -17.12 20.54 23.45
C LYS A 317 -16.00 19.57 23.08
N ARG A 318 -15.72 18.56 23.92
CA ARG A 318 -14.71 17.53 23.59
C ARG A 318 -15.10 16.71 22.36
N LEU A 319 -16.39 16.41 22.17
CA LEU A 319 -16.91 15.70 21.01
C LEU A 319 -16.71 16.52 19.72
N GLN A 320 -16.86 17.85 19.80
CA GLN A 320 -16.57 18.75 18.68
C GLN A 320 -15.09 18.73 18.28
N GLU A 321 -14.18 18.56 19.25
CA GLU A 321 -12.74 18.47 19.05
C GLU A 321 -12.24 17.09 18.54
N VAL A 322 -13.11 16.08 18.47
CA VAL A 322 -12.77 14.76 17.88
C VAL A 322 -12.48 14.94 16.38
N PRO A 323 -11.28 14.54 15.91
CA PRO A 323 -10.92 14.60 14.49
C PRO A 323 -11.92 13.82 13.64
N SER A 324 -12.28 14.36 12.47
CA SER A 324 -13.14 13.66 11.52
C SER A 324 -12.39 12.61 10.69
N TRP A 325 -11.06 12.53 10.81
CA TRP A 325 -10.20 11.61 10.06
C TRP A 325 -9.31 10.79 11.00
N PRO A 326 -8.98 9.54 10.64
CA PRO A 326 -8.18 8.63 11.46
C PRO A 326 -6.66 8.95 11.45
N PHE A 327 -6.28 10.20 11.16
CA PHE A 327 -4.88 10.63 11.00
C PHE A 327 -4.61 12.02 11.55
N ASP A 328 -3.33 12.24 11.87
CA ASP A 328 -2.76 13.58 12.04
C ASP A 328 -2.51 14.23 10.66
N LYS A 329 -2.97 15.46 10.47
CA LYS A 329 -3.00 16.19 9.18
C LYS A 329 -1.64 16.25 8.50
N LYS A 330 -0.58 16.44 9.30
CA LYS A 330 0.81 16.55 8.80
C LYS A 330 1.24 15.32 8.01
N THR A 331 0.87 14.12 8.46
CA THR A 331 1.33 12.88 7.83
C THR A 331 0.66 12.64 6.47
N LEU A 332 -0.60 13.06 6.35
CA LEU A 332 -1.33 13.02 5.09
C LEU A 332 -0.75 14.02 4.08
N GLU A 333 -0.36 15.21 4.53
CA GLU A 333 0.29 16.22 3.68
C GLU A 333 1.61 15.72 3.10
N TYR A 334 2.46 15.09 3.91
CA TYR A 334 3.71 14.49 3.43
C TYR A 334 3.46 13.41 2.36
N PHE A 335 2.51 12.51 2.60
CA PHE A 335 2.16 11.47 1.63
C PHE A 335 1.60 12.07 0.34
N ALA A 336 0.69 13.05 0.45
CA ALA A 336 0.11 13.73 -0.70
C ALA A 336 1.18 14.45 -1.52
N ALA A 337 2.17 15.08 -0.87
CA ALA A 337 3.29 15.72 -1.55
C ALA A 337 4.15 14.72 -2.34
N ILE A 338 4.48 13.56 -1.76
CA ILE A 338 5.23 12.50 -2.45
C ILE A 338 4.44 11.97 -3.65
N PHE A 339 3.17 11.61 -3.43
CA PHE A 339 2.29 11.11 -4.47
C PHE A 339 2.14 12.10 -5.62
N LEU A 340 1.85 13.36 -5.32
CA LEU A 340 1.65 14.41 -6.31
C LEU A 340 2.95 14.73 -7.05
N SER A 341 4.10 14.70 -6.38
CA SER A 341 5.41 14.90 -7.00
C SER A 341 5.69 13.81 -8.05
N ILE A 342 5.53 12.54 -7.68
CA ILE A 342 5.72 11.41 -8.59
C ILE A 342 4.73 11.47 -9.76
N LEU A 343 3.46 11.72 -9.46
CA LEU A 343 2.39 11.80 -10.46
C LEU A 343 2.65 12.92 -11.46
N THR A 344 3.03 14.11 -10.96
CA THR A 344 3.35 15.27 -11.81
C THR A 344 4.54 14.97 -12.71
N ALA A 345 5.62 14.40 -12.16
CA ALA A 345 6.82 14.06 -12.93
C ALA A 345 6.51 13.06 -14.06
N LEU A 346 5.73 12.01 -13.76
CA LEU A 346 5.31 11.03 -14.75
C LEU A 346 4.39 11.64 -15.81
N LEU A 347 3.42 12.45 -15.39
CA LEU A 347 2.48 13.10 -16.30
C LEU A 347 3.18 14.07 -17.26
N THR A 348 4.13 14.86 -16.75
CA THR A 348 4.95 15.74 -17.60
C THR A 348 5.72 14.93 -18.65
N ARG A 349 6.36 13.83 -18.27
CA ARG A 349 7.13 12.98 -19.20
C ARG A 349 6.25 12.25 -20.20
N LEU A 350 5.07 11.79 -19.76
CA LEU A 350 4.10 11.14 -20.62
C LEU A 350 3.54 12.13 -21.66
N LEU A 351 3.26 13.37 -21.26
CA LEU A 351 2.85 14.43 -22.18
C LEU A 351 3.95 14.80 -23.18
N LEU A 352 5.19 14.95 -22.72
CA LEU A 352 6.34 15.20 -23.62
C LEU A 352 6.48 14.09 -24.66
N ALA A 353 6.46 12.82 -24.20
CA ALA A 353 6.53 11.66 -25.07
C ALA A 353 5.35 11.59 -26.06
N ALA A 354 4.13 11.91 -25.62
CA ALA A 354 2.95 11.93 -26.48
C ALA A 354 2.98 13.06 -27.52
N LEU A 355 3.63 14.18 -27.19
CA LEU A 355 3.78 15.34 -28.07
C LEU A 355 5.02 15.26 -28.98
N ASN A 356 5.81 14.18 -28.90
CA ASN A 356 7.11 14.03 -29.58
C ASN A 356 8.08 15.21 -29.32
N LEU A 357 8.04 15.78 -28.12
CA LEU A 357 8.97 16.80 -27.61
C LEU A 357 10.02 16.15 -26.70
#